data_AF-A0A8A0RK69-F1
#
_entry.id   AF-A0A8A0RK69-F1
#
_cell.length_a   1.000
_cell.length_b   1.000
_cell.length_c   1.000
_cell.angle_alpha   90.00
_cell.angle_beta   90.00
_cell.angle_gamma   90.00
#
_symmetry.space_group_name_H-M   'P 1'
#
loop_
_entity.id
_entity.type
_entity.pdbx_description
1 polymer ?
#
loop_
_entity_poly.entity_id
_entity_poly.type
_entity_poly.pdbx_seq_one_letter_code
_entity_poly.pdbx_strand_id
1 'polypeptide(L)'
;MDIKTSLSPVIKTREEVLLGSLLFLDMIDDALILYDKNGFFKSYLEDLSLKLKRLGAKKISDGDKWHWVLKPDYKYGEVFDI
;
A
#
# COMPACT_ATOMS: atom_id res chain seq x y z
N MET A 1 30.52 15.12 6.40
CA MET A 1 29.94 13.90 5.83
C MET A 1 28.86 14.36 4.87
N ASP A 2 29.10 14.29 3.56
CA ASP A 2 28.11 14.72 2.56
C ASP A 2 27.03 13.64 2.41
N ILE A 3 25.77 14.01 2.62
CA ILE A 3 24.62 13.17 2.32
C ILE A 3 24.33 13.31 0.82
N LYS A 4 24.59 12.25 0.05
CA LYS A 4 24.16 12.18 -1.35
C LYS A 4 22.70 11.76 -1.41
N THR A 5 21.82 12.68 -1.81
CA THR A 5 20.39 12.42 -2.00
C THR A 5 20.08 12.27 -3.48
N SER A 6 19.33 11.24 -3.84
CA SER A 6 18.78 11.05 -5.19
C SER A 6 17.30 10.69 -5.11
N LEU A 7 16.55 11.00 -6.17
CA LEU A 7 15.17 10.55 -6.31
C LEU A 7 15.14 9.17 -6.96
N SER A 8 14.28 8.29 -6.45
CA SER A 8 13.92 7.02 -7.09
C SER A 8 12.43 7.06 -7.45
N PRO A 9 12.07 7.67 -8.59
CA PRO A 9 10.68 7.86 -8.95
C PRO A 9 10.01 6.54 -9.33
N VAL A 10 8.79 6.32 -8.83
CA VAL A 10 7.89 5.25 -9.29
C VAL A 10 6.79 5.90 -10.12
N ILE A 11 6.86 5.74 -11.43
CA ILE A 11 5.91 6.34 -12.38
C ILE A 11 4.90 5.27 -12.79
N LYS A 12 3.62 5.58 -12.68
CA LYS A 12 2.50 4.68 -12.97
C LYS A 12 1.40 5.40 -13.74
N THR A 13 0.78 4.73 -14.71
CA THR A 13 -0.50 5.18 -15.27
C THR A 13 -1.66 4.87 -14.31
N ARG A 14 -2.84 5.43 -14.57
CA ARG A 14 -4.02 5.13 -13.75
C ARG A 14 -4.39 3.65 -13.83
N GLU A 15 -4.29 3.06 -15.02
CA GLU A 15 -4.58 1.65 -15.27
C GLU A 15 -3.61 0.76 -14.47
N GLU A 16 -2.33 1.11 -14.43
CA GLU A 16 -1.33 0.37 -13.63
C GLU A 16 -1.55 0.51 -12.12
N VAL A 17 -2.04 1.67 -11.64
CA VAL A 17 -2.43 1.84 -10.23
C VAL A 17 -3.61 0.92 -9.90
N LEU A 18 -4.61 0.86 -10.79
CA LEU A 18 -5.81 0.04 -10.59
C LEU A 18 -5.50 -1.47 -10.57
N LEU A 19 -4.43 -1.92 -11.24
CA LEU A 19 -3.94 -3.30 -11.15
C LEU A 19 -3.33 -3.64 -9.77
N GLY A 20 -2.95 -2.63 -8.99
CA GLY A 20 -2.37 -2.81 -7.67
C GLY A 20 -0.85 -2.89 -7.63
N SER A 21 -0.31 -2.62 -6.44
CA SER A 21 1.11 -2.74 -6.13
C SER A 21 1.29 -2.94 -4.64
N LEU A 22 2.23 -3.82 -4.25
CA LEU A 22 2.61 -4.00 -2.84
C LEU A 22 3.13 -2.71 -2.22
N LEU A 23 3.72 -1.81 -3.02
CA LEU A 23 4.17 -0.49 -2.57
C LEU A 23 3.02 0.31 -1.94
N PHE A 24 1.79 0.16 -2.45
CA PHE A 24 0.65 0.93 -1.98
C PHE A 24 0.21 0.55 -0.57
N LEU A 25 0.58 -0.64 -0.08
CA LEU A 25 0.30 -1.05 1.29
C LEU A 25 0.90 -0.06 2.29
N ASP A 26 2.14 0.35 2.06
CA ASP A 26 2.84 1.27 2.96
C ASP A 26 2.38 2.70 2.76
N MET A 27 1.98 3.05 1.54
CA MET A 27 1.45 4.37 1.24
C MET A 27 0.09 4.65 1.93
N ILE A 28 -0.61 3.63 2.43
CA ILE A 28 -1.81 3.84 3.25
C ILE A 28 -1.48 4.55 4.56
N ASP A 29 -0.37 4.18 5.21
CA ASP A 29 0.01 4.68 6.53
C ASP A 29 1.10 5.76 6.47
N ASP A 30 2.04 5.61 5.53
CA ASP A 30 3.32 6.34 5.55
C ASP A 30 3.42 7.44 4.47
N ALA A 31 2.50 7.49 3.51
CA ALA A 31 2.58 8.48 2.42
C ALA A 31 1.91 9.82 2.77
N LEU A 32 2.53 10.90 2.29
CA LEU A 32 1.94 12.22 2.25
C LEU A 32 1.60 12.59 0.79
N ILE A 33 0.31 12.73 0.48
CA ILE A 33 -0.14 13.16 -0.84
C ILE A 33 0.05 14.68 -0.97
N LEU A 34 1.03 15.08 -1.78
CA LEU A 34 1.32 16.50 -2.04
C LEU A 34 0.42 17.11 -3.12
N TYR A 35 0.02 16.30 -4.10
CA TYR A 35 -0.85 16.71 -5.20
C TYR A 35 -1.61 15.50 -5.76
N ASP A 36 -2.92 15.62 -5.91
CA ASP A 36 -3.76 14.58 -6.52
C ASP A 36 -4.95 15.23 -7.25
N LYS A 37 -4.80 15.37 -8.57
CA LYS A 37 -5.82 15.99 -9.40
C LYS A 37 -7.06 15.10 -9.45
N ASN A 38 -8.19 15.65 -9.01
CA ASN A 38 -9.48 14.98 -8.89
C ASN A 38 -9.53 13.87 -7.82
N GLY A 39 -8.53 13.78 -6.92
CA GLY A 39 -8.56 12.84 -5.79
C GLY A 39 -8.48 11.37 -6.18
N PHE A 40 -7.91 11.04 -7.35
CA PHE A 40 -7.85 9.67 -7.86
C PHE A 40 -7.06 8.75 -6.94
N PHE A 41 -5.83 9.14 -6.59
CA PHE A 41 -4.93 8.28 -5.85
C PHE A 41 -5.31 8.18 -4.36
N LYS A 42 -5.80 9.28 -3.79
CA LYS A 42 -6.38 9.28 -2.44
C LYS A 42 -7.54 8.30 -2.35
N SER A 43 -8.51 8.38 -3.27
CA SER A 43 -9.67 7.48 -3.27
C SER A 43 -9.24 6.01 -3.43
N TYR A 44 -8.26 5.75 -4.29
CA TYR A 44 -7.68 4.41 -4.47
C TYR A 44 -7.07 3.86 -3.17
N LEU A 45 -6.27 4.64 -2.45
CA LEU A 45 -5.66 4.21 -1.18
C LEU A 45 -6.70 4.00 -0.08
N GLU A 46 -7.75 4.84 -0.03
CA GLU A 46 -8.88 4.67 0.90
C GLU A 46 -9.63 3.36 0.62
N ASP A 47 -9.93 3.06 -0.65
CA ASP A 47 -10.58 1.81 -1.06
C ASP A 47 -9.71 0.58 -0.74
N LEU A 48 -8.40 0.66 -1.00
CA LEU A 48 -7.45 -0.39 -0.65
C LEU A 48 -7.42 -0.64 0.87
N SER A 49 -7.37 0.42 1.67
CA SER A 49 -7.43 0.35 3.14
C SER A 49 -8.71 -0.31 3.64
N LEU A 50 -9.87 0.04 3.05
CA LEU A 50 -11.15 -0.59 3.38
C LEU A 50 -11.17 -2.09 3.04
N LYS A 51 -10.64 -2.49 1.89
CA LYS A 51 -10.54 -3.91 1.51
C LYS A 51 -9.64 -4.69 2.47
N LEU A 52 -8.47 -4.17 2.80
CA LEU A 52 -7.55 -4.75 3.79
C LEU A 52 -8.23 -4.91 5.15
N LYS A 53 -8.94 -3.88 5.60
CA LYS A 53 -9.70 -3.92 6.86
C LYS A 53 -10.77 -5.02 6.85
N ARG A 54 -11.48 -5.23 5.74
CA ARG A 54 -12.47 -6.31 5.58
C ARG A 54 -11.84 -7.70 5.64
N LEU A 55 -10.61 -7.86 5.14
CA LEU A 55 -9.84 -9.10 5.25
C LEU A 55 -9.22 -9.32 6.64
N GLY A 56 -9.35 -8.33 7.54
CA GLY A 56 -8.71 -8.34 8.84
C GLY A 56 -7.19 -8.16 8.76
N ALA A 57 -6.69 -7.56 7.68
CA ALA A 57 -5.26 -7.35 7.48
C ALA A 57 -4.62 -6.53 8.60
N LYS A 58 -3.34 -6.80 8.89
CA LYS A 58 -2.59 -6.14 9.95
C LYS A 58 -1.15 -5.88 9.52
N LYS A 59 -0.64 -4.67 9.78
CA LYS A 59 0.79 -4.37 9.77
C LYS A 59 1.38 -4.79 11.11
N ILE A 60 2.30 -5.74 11.10
CA ILE A 60 2.97 -6.25 12.30
C ILE A 60 4.38 -5.66 12.32
N SER A 61 4.67 -4.86 13.35
CA SER A 61 5.98 -4.27 13.57
C SER A 61 6.78 -5.05 14.60
N ASP A 62 8.07 -5.23 14.33
CA ASP A 62 9.06 -5.86 15.21
C ASP A 62 10.34 -5.02 15.16
N GLY A 63 10.53 -4.16 16.17
CA GLY A 63 11.64 -3.21 16.22
C GLY A 63 11.63 -2.23 15.04
N ASP A 64 12.68 -2.29 14.23
CA ASP A 64 12.88 -1.48 13.02
C ASP A 64 12.28 -2.10 11.75
N LYS A 65 11.67 -3.27 11.86
CA LYS A 65 11.08 -4.01 10.74
C LYS A 65 9.57 -4.07 10.88
N TRP A 66 8.90 -4.23 9.75
CA TRP A 66 7.48 -4.52 9.73
C TRP A 66 7.14 -5.40 8.53
N HIS A 67 6.01 -6.08 8.59
CA HIS A 67 5.41 -6.80 7.46
C HIS A 67 3.89 -6.75 7.53
N TRP A 68 3.22 -6.97 6.40
CA TRP A 68 1.76 -7.08 6.34
C TRP A 68 1.31 -8.54 6.42
N VAL A 69 0.37 -8.82 7.31
CA VAL A 69 -0.45 -10.04 7.32
C VAL A 69 -1.78 -9.68 6.66
N LEU A 70 -1.99 -10.10 5.41
CA LEU A 70 -3.13 -9.63 4.59
C LEU A 70 -4.46 -10.28 4.96
N LYS A 71 -4.44 -11.55 5.38
CA LYS A 71 -5.62 -12.30 5.82
C LYS A 71 -5.22 -13.25 6.96
N PRO A 72 -5.43 -12.88 8.24
CA PRO A 72 -4.97 -13.68 9.39
C PRO A 72 -5.61 -15.06 9.51
N ASP A 73 -6.79 -15.25 8.92
CA ASP A 73 -7.56 -16.50 8.90
C ASP A 73 -7.42 -17.26 7.56
N TYR A 74 -6.38 -16.96 6.78
CA TYR A 74 -6.12 -17.59 5.48
C TYR A 74 -6.05 -19.12 5.59
N LYS A 75 -6.73 -19.81 4.67
CA LYS A 75 -6.69 -21.28 4.57
C LYS A 75 -5.82 -21.71 3.40
N TYR A 76 -5.08 -22.81 3.57
CA TYR A 76 -4.22 -23.33 2.50
C TYR A 76 -5.02 -23.61 1.23
N GLY A 77 -4.56 -23.06 0.10
CA GLY A 77 -5.22 -23.17 -1.21
C GLY A 77 -6.37 -22.18 -1.44
N GLU A 78 -6.68 -21.32 -0.46
CA GLU A 78 -7.66 -20.25 -0.63
C GLU A 78 -7.15 -19.22 -1.64
N VAL A 79 -8.01 -18.79 -2.56
CA VAL A 79 -7.75 -17.66 -3.44
C VAL A 79 -8.58 -16.49 -2.92
N PHE A 80 -7.94 -15.35 -2.74
CA PHE A 80 -8.59 -14.12 -2.29
C PHE A 80 -7.98 -12.93 -3.01
N ASP A 81 -8.76 -11.86 -3.10
CA ASP A 81 -8.38 -10.62 -3.76
C ASP A 81 -8.29 -9.48 -2.75
N ILE A 82 -7.47 -8.50 -3.10
CA ILE A 82 -7.32 -7.21 -2.43
C ILE A 82 -7.39 -6.11 -3.49
#